data_AF-A0A414PR41-F1
#
_entry.id   AF-A0A414PR41-F1
#
_cell.length_a   1.000
_cell.length_b   1.000
_cell.length_c   1.000
_cell.angle_alpha   90.00
_cell.angle_beta   90.00
_cell.angle_gamma   90.00
#
_symmetry.space_group_name_H-M   'P 1'
#
loop_
_entity.id
_entity.type
_entity.pdbx_description
1 polymer ?
#
loop_
_entity_poly.entity_id
_entity_poly.type
_entity_poly.pdbx_seq_one_letter_code
_entity_poly.pdbx_strand_id
1 'polypeptide(L)'
;MSTSIIFAETKFEDLNKEHWAYKSINSLVERGILKENKYKFKGNEALTRYDFAENLARSIDYIDLKKANKEDLNILEALMLEFSQELNKIGFDASTFNGRLDNINETIELLRERVNENEKTIDELKKRIETLENKN
;
A
#
# COMPACT_ATOMS: atom_id res chain seq x y z
N MET A 1 -2.72 -8.59 33.78
CA MET A 1 -2.11 -9.58 32.87
C MET A 1 -1.70 -8.82 31.63
N SER A 2 -0.39 -8.68 31.38
CA SER A 2 0.11 -7.97 30.21
C SER A 2 -0.03 -8.89 29.00
N THR A 3 -0.89 -8.54 28.05
CA THR A 3 -1.02 -9.23 26.78
C THR A 3 0.24 -8.95 25.97
N SER A 4 1.22 -9.85 26.02
CA SER A 4 2.34 -9.85 25.09
C SER A 4 1.78 -10.08 23.68
N ILE A 5 1.75 -9.04 22.88
CA ILE A 5 1.54 -9.15 21.44
C ILE A 5 2.75 -9.91 20.91
N ILE A 6 2.58 -11.19 20.62
CA ILE A 6 3.58 -12.00 19.95
C ILE A 6 3.62 -11.49 18.51
N PHE A 7 4.59 -10.62 18.19
CA PHE A 7 4.98 -10.43 16.80
C PHE A 7 5.51 -11.77 16.32
N ALA A 8 4.81 -12.41 15.40
CA ALA A 8 5.29 -13.63 14.77
C ALA A 8 6.62 -13.30 14.09
N GLU A 9 7.73 -13.79 14.63
CA GLU A 9 9.04 -13.64 14.00
C GLU A 9 8.97 -14.38 12.66
N THR A 10 8.96 -13.63 11.56
CA THR A 10 8.98 -14.22 10.21
C THR A 10 10.26 -15.03 10.06
N LYS A 11 10.14 -16.36 10.11
CA LYS A 11 11.25 -17.29 9.92
C LYS A 11 11.26 -17.75 8.47
N PHE A 12 12.29 -17.30 7.74
CA PHE A 12 12.61 -17.80 6.41
C PHE A 12 13.49 -19.07 6.54
N GLU A 13 13.12 -20.15 5.88
CA GLU A 13 13.84 -21.41 5.82
C GLU A 13 15.12 -21.32 4.97
N ASP A 14 15.17 -20.40 4.01
CA ASP A 14 16.25 -20.23 3.04
C ASP A 14 17.05 -18.94 3.24
N LEU A 15 16.82 -18.22 4.35
CA LEU A 15 17.52 -16.97 4.66
C LEU A 15 18.04 -16.99 6.10
N ASN A 16 19.36 -17.11 6.24
CA ASN A 16 20.03 -17.03 7.54
C ASN A 16 19.87 -15.63 8.16
N LYS A 17 19.72 -15.54 9.50
CA LYS A 17 19.66 -14.29 10.26
C LYS A 17 20.90 -13.39 10.09
N GLU A 18 22.06 -13.98 9.77
CA GLU A 18 23.30 -13.24 9.49
C GLU A 18 23.40 -12.73 8.04
N HIS A 19 22.46 -13.11 7.16
CA HIS A 19 22.46 -12.64 5.77
C HIS A 19 22.24 -11.12 5.74
N TRP A 20 23.04 -10.40 4.94
CA TRP A 20 23.03 -8.93 4.87
C TRP A 20 21.64 -8.34 4.62
N ALA A 21 20.80 -9.04 3.84
CA ALA A 21 19.45 -8.61 3.50
C ALA A 21 18.37 -9.01 4.53
N TYR A 22 18.67 -9.87 5.50
CA TYR A 22 17.65 -10.47 6.39
C TYR A 22 16.82 -9.42 7.11
N LYS A 23 17.47 -8.42 7.72
CA LYS A 23 16.79 -7.34 8.45
C LYS A 23 15.88 -6.53 7.54
N SER A 24 16.36 -6.17 6.36
CA SER A 24 15.59 -5.39 5.38
C SER A 24 14.37 -6.17 4.88
N ILE A 25 14.57 -7.45 4.52
CA ILE A 25 13.50 -8.33 4.05
C ILE A 25 12.43 -8.51 5.14
N ASN A 26 12.83 -8.82 6.37
CA ASN A 26 11.90 -8.96 7.49
C ASN A 26 11.10 -7.67 7.71
N SER A 27 11.76 -6.52 7.64
CA SER A 27 11.12 -5.21 7.81
C SER A 27 10.13 -4.88 6.68
N LEU A 28 10.40 -5.31 5.45
CA LEU A 28 9.47 -5.15 4.32
C LEU A 28 8.26 -6.10 4.44
N VAL A 29 8.45 -7.31 4.95
CA VAL A 29 7.34 -8.25 5.20
C VAL A 29 6.45 -7.77 6.35
N GLU A 30 7.04 -7.32 7.46
CA GLU A 30 6.29 -6.74 8.59
C GLU A 30 5.43 -5.53 8.19
N ARG A 31 5.88 -4.76 7.19
CA ARG A 31 5.14 -3.62 6.62
C ARG A 31 4.10 -4.03 5.56
N GLY A 32 4.02 -5.31 5.22
CA GLY A 32 3.15 -5.82 4.16
C GLY A 32 3.56 -5.37 2.75
N ILE A 33 4.79 -4.88 2.59
CA ILE A 33 5.35 -4.47 1.29
C ILE A 33 5.75 -5.69 0.48
N LEU A 34 6.49 -6.61 1.11
CA LEU A 34 6.75 -7.92 0.53
C LEU A 34 5.69 -8.90 1.00
N LYS A 35 5.08 -9.60 0.04
CA LYS A 35 4.12 -10.67 0.33
C LYS A 35 4.87 -11.91 0.82
N GLU A 36 4.52 -12.42 1.99
CA GLU A 36 4.99 -13.74 2.39
C GLU A 36 4.30 -14.80 1.54
N ASN A 37 5.08 -15.55 0.77
CA ASN A 37 4.60 -16.78 0.16
C ASN A 37 5.50 -17.90 0.66
N LYS A 38 5.04 -18.58 1.71
CA LYS A 38 5.56 -19.88 2.16
C LYS A 38 6.98 -19.84 2.73
N TYR A 39 7.19 -19.27 3.92
CA TYR A 39 8.39 -19.44 4.77
C TYR A 39 9.77 -19.39 4.06
N LYS A 40 9.88 -18.87 2.83
CA LYS A 40 11.08 -18.86 1.99
C LYS A 40 11.09 -17.55 1.23
N PHE A 41 12.24 -16.88 1.22
CA PHE A 41 12.45 -15.63 0.50
C PHE A 41 12.75 -15.85 -0.99
N LYS A 42 13.43 -16.95 -1.33
CA LYS A 42 13.82 -17.32 -2.70
C LYS A 42 14.70 -16.27 -3.39
N GLY A 43 15.72 -15.77 -2.68
CA GLY A 43 16.56 -14.67 -3.16
C GLY A 43 17.34 -14.93 -4.47
N ASN A 44 17.48 -16.18 -4.90
CA ASN A 44 18.11 -16.55 -6.17
C ASN A 44 17.10 -16.73 -7.33
N GLU A 45 15.80 -16.66 -7.06
CA GLU A 45 14.77 -16.75 -8.09
C GLU A 45 14.53 -15.37 -8.72
N ALA A 46 14.29 -15.34 -10.03
CA ALA A 46 13.95 -14.10 -10.71
C ALA A 46 12.56 -13.62 -10.28
N LEU A 47 12.45 -12.34 -9.93
CA LEU A 47 11.18 -11.68 -9.68
C LEU A 47 10.45 -11.43 -11.01
N THR A 48 9.15 -11.69 -11.09
CA THR A 48 8.39 -11.27 -12.27
C THR A 48 8.17 -9.77 -12.24
N ARG A 49 7.98 -9.16 -13.41
CA ARG A 49 7.67 -7.72 -13.48
C ARG A 49 6.35 -7.38 -12.77
N TYR A 50 5.40 -8.32 -12.71
CA TYR A 50 4.15 -8.16 -11.98
C TYR A 50 4.37 -8.15 -10.47
N ASP A 51 5.19 -9.07 -9.95
CA ASP A 51 5.55 -9.09 -8.52
C ASP A 51 6.30 -7.82 -8.12
N PHE A 52 7.20 -7.35 -9.00
CA PHE A 52 7.90 -6.08 -8.78
C PHE A 52 6.92 -4.90 -8.70
N ALA A 53 6.00 -4.78 -9.65
CA ALA A 53 5.03 -3.70 -9.68
C ALA A 53 4.10 -3.73 -8.46
N GLU A 54 3.65 -4.92 -8.00
CA GLU A 54 2.81 -5.05 -6.81
C GLU A 54 3.56 -4.59 -5.54
N ASN A 55 4.79 -5.07 -5.33
CA ASN A 55 5.59 -4.69 -4.17
C ASN A 55 5.96 -3.19 -4.21
N LEU A 56 6.19 -2.63 -5.40
CA LEU A 56 6.44 -1.20 -5.59
C LEU A 56 5.21 -0.36 -5.22
N ALA A 57 4.02 -0.73 -5.69
CA ALA A 57 2.78 -0.05 -5.34
C ALA A 57 2.54 -0.06 -3.82
N ARG A 58 2.73 -1.21 -3.16
CA ARG A 58 2.64 -1.32 -1.69
C ARG A 58 3.66 -0.45 -0.96
N SER A 59 4.87 -0.33 -1.52
CA SER A 59 5.91 0.56 -0.98
C SER A 59 5.48 2.01 -1.04
N ILE A 60 4.86 2.44 -2.15
CA ILE A 60 4.33 3.79 -2.33
C ILE A 60 3.20 4.07 -1.36
N ASP A 61 2.25 3.13 -1.19
CA ASP A 61 1.15 3.28 -0.23
C ASP A 61 1.63 3.41 1.22
N TYR A 62 2.74 2.73 1.56
CA TYR A 62 3.36 2.83 2.88
C TYR A 62 4.11 4.15 3.08
N ILE A 63 4.64 4.75 2.01
CA ILE A 63 5.25 6.06 2.06
C ILE A 63 4.14 7.08 2.29
N ASP A 64 4.12 7.69 3.48
CA ASP A 64 3.27 8.85 3.75
C ASP A 64 3.67 9.96 2.77
N LEU A 65 2.93 10.09 1.67
CA LEU A 65 3.16 11.05 0.59
C LEU A 65 3.19 12.50 1.09
N LYS A 66 2.74 12.76 2.33
CA LYS A 66 2.82 14.06 2.99
C LYS A 66 4.16 14.34 3.69
N LYS A 67 5.01 13.32 3.86
CA LYS A 67 6.34 13.41 4.49
C LYS A 67 7.51 13.09 3.57
N ALA A 68 7.25 12.48 2.41
CA ALA A 68 8.27 12.22 1.40
C ALA A 68 8.72 13.52 0.72
N ASN A 69 10.03 13.64 0.50
CA ASN A 69 10.60 14.72 -0.31
C ASN A 69 9.99 14.67 -1.73
N LYS A 70 9.53 15.81 -2.24
CA LYS A 70 8.93 15.96 -3.57
C LYS A 70 9.86 15.47 -4.70
N GLU A 71 11.16 15.54 -4.49
CA GLU A 71 12.18 15.06 -5.43
C GLU A 71 12.21 13.52 -5.51
N ASP A 72 12.15 12.84 -4.36
CA ASP A 72 12.09 11.38 -4.31
C ASP A 72 10.78 10.85 -4.93
N LEU A 73 9.68 11.59 -4.76
CA LEU A 73 8.40 11.27 -5.40
C LEU A 73 8.46 11.41 -6.92
N ASN A 74 9.13 12.44 -7.44
CA ASN A 74 9.28 12.62 -8.89
C ASN A 74 10.16 11.52 -9.52
N ILE A 75 11.22 11.09 -8.83
CA ILE A 75 12.07 9.98 -9.28
C ILE A 75 11.27 8.67 -9.31
N LEU A 76 10.44 8.45 -8.27
CA LEU A 76 9.59 7.26 -8.17
C LEU A 76 8.51 7.24 -9.26
N GLU A 77 7.89 8.38 -9.54
CA GLU A 77 6.92 8.56 -10.62
C GLU A 77 7.57 8.32 -12.00
N ALA A 78 8.76 8.85 -12.23
CA ALA A 78 9.53 8.60 -13.46
C ALA A 78 9.86 7.11 -13.62
N LEU A 79 10.31 6.44 -12.54
CA LEU A 79 10.62 5.01 -12.57
C LEU A 79 9.37 4.17 -12.85
N MET A 80 8.22 4.52 -12.27
CA MET A 80 6.94 3.87 -12.58
C MET A 80 6.54 4.04 -14.05
N LEU A 81 6.73 5.24 -14.60
CA LEU A 81 6.41 5.55 -15.99
C LEU A 81 7.29 4.75 -16.95
N GLU A 82 8.60 4.72 -16.71
CA GLU A 82 9.58 3.96 -17.49
C GLU A 82 9.29 2.45 -17.43
N PHE A 83 8.97 1.94 -16.24
CA PHE A 83 8.64 0.52 -16.07
C PHE A 83 7.33 0.13 -16.75
N SER A 84 6.32 1.01 -16.73
CA SER A 84 5.07 0.86 -17.50
C SER A 84 5.34 0.82 -19.01
N GLN A 85 6.22 1.68 -19.51
CA GLN A 85 6.64 1.68 -20.92
C GLN A 85 7.42 0.41 -21.28
N GLU A 86 8.25 -0.10 -20.39
CA GLU A 86 8.94 -1.37 -20.59
C GLU A 86 7.99 -2.57 -20.59
N LEU A 87 6.91 -2.54 -19.81
CA LEU A 87 5.88 -3.56 -19.84
C LEU A 87 5.14 -3.57 -21.18
N ASN A 88 4.85 -2.40 -21.76
CA ASN A 88 4.23 -2.30 -23.10
C ASN A 88 5.05 -2.98 -24.20
N LYS A 89 6.39 -2.97 -24.09
CA LYS A 89 7.27 -3.66 -25.04
C LYS A 89 7.11 -5.20 -25.03
N ILE A 90 6.46 -5.77 -24.02
CA ILE A 90 6.23 -7.22 -23.87
C ILE A 90 4.76 -7.59 -24.16
N GLY A 91 3.96 -6.70 -24.75
CA GLY A 91 2.56 -6.96 -25.07
C GLY A 91 1.60 -6.68 -23.90
N PHE A 92 2.04 -5.90 -22.92
CA PHE A 92 1.13 -5.25 -21.98
C PHE A 92 0.38 -4.13 -22.70
N ASP A 93 -0.92 -4.03 -22.47
CA ASP A 93 -1.76 -2.98 -23.04
C ASP A 93 -1.90 -1.84 -22.02
N ALA A 94 -1.00 -0.86 -22.08
CA ALA A 94 -1.09 0.33 -21.23
C ALA A 94 -2.41 1.08 -21.37
N SER A 95 -3.16 0.93 -22.48
CA SER A 95 -4.48 1.56 -22.58
C SER A 95 -5.47 0.94 -21.59
N THR A 96 -5.46 -0.38 -21.43
CA THR A 96 -6.25 -1.09 -20.42
C THR A 96 -5.80 -0.74 -19.00
N PHE A 97 -4.48 -0.61 -18.76
CA PHE A 97 -3.97 -0.25 -17.44
C PHE A 97 -4.29 1.20 -17.05
N ASN A 98 -4.07 2.15 -17.96
CA ASN A 98 -4.45 3.55 -17.75
C ASN A 98 -5.97 3.67 -17.54
N GLY A 99 -6.78 2.92 -18.31
CA GLY A 99 -8.22 2.87 -18.09
C GLY A 99 -8.62 2.34 -16.70
N ARG A 100 -7.87 1.39 -16.14
CA ARG A 100 -8.09 0.94 -14.75
C ARG A 100 -7.70 2.00 -13.73
N LEU A 101 -6.60 2.72 -13.94
CA LEU A 101 -6.19 3.83 -13.08
C LEU A 101 -7.24 4.96 -13.08
N ASP A 102 -7.78 5.31 -14.24
CA ASP A 102 -8.83 6.33 -14.35
C ASP A 102 -10.08 5.92 -13.58
N ASN A 103 -10.53 4.66 -13.71
CA ASN A 103 -11.66 4.12 -12.96
C ASN A 103 -11.39 4.10 -11.44
N ILE A 104 -10.16 3.78 -11.02
CA ILE A 104 -9.77 3.80 -9.60
C ILE A 104 -9.82 5.23 -9.07
N ASN A 105 -9.30 6.21 -9.82
CA ASN A 105 -9.35 7.62 -9.45
C ASN A 105 -10.78 8.14 -9.34
N GLU A 106 -11.65 7.80 -10.30
CA GLU A 106 -13.07 8.14 -10.25
C GLU A 106 -13.76 7.52 -9.02
N THR A 107 -13.47 6.25 -8.72
CA THR A 107 -13.99 5.58 -7.51
C THR A 107 -13.50 6.26 -6.22
N ILE A 108 -12.24 6.68 -6.17
CA ILE A 108 -11.68 7.39 -5.02
C ILE A 108 -12.38 8.72 -4.79
N GLU A 109 -12.63 9.49 -5.85
CA GLU A 109 -13.33 10.77 -5.74
C GLU A 109 -14.77 10.58 -5.27
N LEU A 110 -15.50 9.60 -5.81
CA LEU A 110 -16.85 9.26 -5.33
C LEU A 110 -16.85 8.81 -3.86
N LEU A 111 -15.86 8.04 -3.42
CA LEU A 111 -15.74 7.63 -2.02
C LEU A 111 -15.43 8.81 -1.10
N ARG A 112 -14.59 9.76 -1.55
CA ARG A 112 -14.30 11.00 -0.80
C ARG A 112 -15.54 11.85 -0.61
N GLU A 113 -16.35 12.00 -1.66
CA GLU A 113 -17.62 12.72 -1.57
C GLU A 113 -18.56 12.06 -0.57
N ARG A 114 -18.75 10.74 -0.64
CA ARG A 114 -19.61 9.99 0.30
C ARG A 114 -19.13 10.07 1.74
N VAL A 115 -17.81 10.04 1.97
CA VAL A 115 -17.24 10.21 3.33
C VAL A 115 -17.58 11.59 3.87
N ASN A 116 -17.39 12.65 3.08
CA ASN A 116 -17.72 14.02 3.47
C ASN A 116 -19.23 14.20 3.78
N GLU A 117 -20.11 13.58 2.99
CA GLU A 117 -21.56 13.59 3.27
C GLU A 117 -21.92 12.88 4.56
N ASN A 118 -21.31 11.72 4.82
CA ASN A 118 -21.50 10.97 6.05
C ASN A 118 -21.01 11.77 7.27
N GLU A 119 -19.88 12.45 7.17
CA GLU A 119 -19.35 13.32 8.23
C GLU A 119 -20.35 14.43 8.59
N LYS A 120 -20.92 15.12 7.59
CA LYS A 120 -21.97 16.13 7.81
C LYS A 120 -23.20 15.55 8.51
N THR A 121 -23.67 14.39 8.06
CA THR A 121 -24.85 13.73 8.63
C THR A 121 -24.60 13.34 10.08
N ILE A 122 -23.42 12.80 10.38
CA ILE A 122 -23.01 12.45 11.75
C ILE A 122 -23.00 13.68 12.65
N ASP A 123 -22.48 14.81 12.16
CA ASP A 123 -22.45 16.06 12.93
C ASP A 123 -23.84 16.63 13.20
N GLU A 124 -24.77 16.54 12.24
CA GLU A 124 -26.17 16.91 12.45
C GLU A 124 -26.87 16.02 13.46
N LEU A 125 -26.65 14.70 13.38
CA LEU A 125 -27.20 13.74 14.34
C LEU A 125 -26.68 13.98 15.76
N LYS A 126 -25.38 14.25 15.91
CA LYS A 126 -24.78 14.61 17.21
C LYS A 126 -25.46 15.84 17.81
N LYS A 127 -25.62 16.91 17.04
CA LYS A 127 -26.32 18.14 17.50
C LYS A 127 -27.75 17.83 17.93
N ARG A 128 -28.48 16.99 17.17
CA ARG A 128 -29.83 16.57 17.53
C ARG A 128 -29.87 15.80 18.85
N ILE A 129 -28.95 14.85 19.03
CA ILE A 129 -28.84 14.08 20.28
C ILE A 129 -28.59 15.01 21.47
N GLU A 130 -27.62 15.93 21.37
CA GLU A 130 -27.34 16.92 22.43
C GLU A 130 -28.59 17.75 22.78
N THR A 131 -29.37 18.18 21.79
CA THR A 131 -30.60 18.96 22.06
C THR A 131 -31.70 18.13 22.73
N LEU A 132 -31.75 16.81 22.49
CA LEU A 132 -32.71 15.91 23.11
C LEU A 132 -32.28 15.55 24.55
N GLU A 133 -30.99 15.33 24.77
CA GLU A 133 -30.42 15.07 26.09
C GLU A 133 -30.61 16.26 27.04
N ASN A 134 -30.47 17.50 26.54
CA ASN A 134 -30.65 18.71 27.34
C ASN A 134 -32.14 19.08 27.60
N LYS A 135 -33.11 18.33 27.05
CA LYS A 135 -34.55 18.57 27.24
C LYS A 135 -35.21 17.65 28.28
N ASN A 136 -34.49 16.65 28.79
CA ASN A 136 -34.90 15.77 29.91
C ASN A 136 -34.16 16.15 31.19
#